data_AF-A0AAW5EAL8-F1
#
_entry.id   AF-A0AAW5EAL8-F1
#
_cell.length_a   1.000
_cell.length_b   1.000
_cell.length_c   1.000
_cell.angle_alpha   90.00
_cell.angle_beta   90.00
_cell.angle_gamma   90.00
#
_symmetry.space_group_name_H-M   'P 1'
#
loop_
_entity.id
_entity.type
_entity.pdbx_description
1 polymer ?
#
loop_
_entity_poly.entity_id
_entity_poly.type
_entity_poly.pdbx_seq_one_letter_code
_entity_poly.pdbx_strand_id
1 'polypeptide(L)'
;MLTNDKNKEAALKYIHFVTGEANAYVPQYTGYMTSNLLANAKLKDFYNKNPNYTIAPSQIELMGNWPSFPGDNALKATNTLWNYAEKLLMGTSTNYEEIAKQAQEEINALLP
;
A
#
# COMPACT_ATOMS: atom_id res chain seq x y z
N MET A 1 -14.13 -7.90 17.72
CA MET A 1 -14.96 -7.35 16.63
C MET A 1 -15.54 -8.42 15.69
N LEU A 2 -14.83 -9.51 15.37
CA LEU A 2 -15.32 -10.59 14.49
C LEU A 2 -15.56 -11.92 15.24
N THR A 3 -16.14 -11.84 16.43
CA THR A 3 -16.17 -12.92 17.42
C THR A 3 -17.24 -13.99 17.18
N ASN A 4 -18.13 -13.83 16.20
CA ASN A 4 -19.09 -14.84 15.78
C ASN A 4 -19.42 -14.68 14.28
N ASP A 5 -20.09 -15.67 13.69
CA ASP A 5 -20.32 -15.72 12.24
C ASP A 5 -21.27 -14.61 11.76
N LYS A 6 -22.30 -14.28 12.55
CA LYS A 6 -23.18 -13.14 12.26
C LYS A 6 -22.40 -11.83 12.13
N ASN A 7 -21.43 -11.59 13.01
CA ASN A 7 -20.57 -10.41 12.97
C ASN A 7 -19.62 -10.43 11.75
N LYS A 8 -19.08 -11.61 11.40
CA LYS A 8 -18.25 -11.77 10.20
C LYS A 8 -19.04 -11.49 8.91
N GLU A 9 -20.25 -12.02 8.80
CA GLU A 9 -21.12 -11.79 7.64
C GLU A 9 -21.50 -10.32 7.50
N ALA A 10 -21.87 -9.66 8.61
CA ALA A 10 -22.19 -8.24 8.60
C ALA A 10 -20.97 -7.40 8.19
N ALA A 11 -19.79 -7.71 8.71
CA ALA A 11 -18.55 -7.04 8.34
C ALA A 11 -18.24 -7.24 6.84
N LEU A 12 -18.40 -8.45 6.31
CA LEU A 12 -18.15 -8.73 4.90
C LEU A 12 -19.13 -7.98 3.98
N LYS A 13 -20.43 -7.95 4.33
CA LYS A 13 -21.43 -7.16 3.60
C LYS A 13 -21.07 -5.68 3.59
N TYR A 14 -20.65 -5.15 4.72
CA TYR A 14 -20.22 -3.76 4.82
C TYR A 14 -18.99 -3.49 3.95
N ILE A 15 -17.96 -4.35 4.02
CA ILE A 15 -16.76 -4.23 3.20
C ILE A 15 -17.14 -4.22 1.72
N HIS A 16 -17.93 -5.18 1.24
CA HIS A 16 -18.38 -5.22 -0.16
C HIS A 16 -19.15 -3.97 -0.57
N PHE A 17 -19.97 -3.41 0.32
CA PHE A 17 -20.67 -2.17 0.05
C PHE A 17 -19.70 -1.00 -0.14
N VAL A 18 -18.79 -0.77 0.81
CA VAL A 18 -17.87 0.38 0.77
C VAL A 18 -16.75 0.24 -0.26
N THR A 19 -16.39 -0.98 -0.65
CA THR A 19 -15.43 -1.26 -1.75
C THR A 19 -16.11 -1.47 -3.11
N GLY A 20 -17.45 -1.45 -3.15
CA GLY A 20 -18.25 -1.45 -4.36
C GLY A 20 -18.38 -0.05 -4.97
N GLU A 21 -19.57 0.29 -5.47
CA GLU A 21 -19.80 1.60 -6.09
C GLU A 21 -19.62 2.79 -5.12
N ALA A 22 -19.87 2.57 -3.82
CA ALA A 22 -19.67 3.59 -2.80
C ALA A 22 -18.19 4.01 -2.67
N ASN A 23 -17.26 3.23 -3.23
CA ASN A 23 -15.84 3.58 -3.24
C ASN A 23 -15.54 4.87 -4.02
N ALA A 24 -16.46 5.33 -4.87
CA ALA A 24 -16.34 6.61 -5.57
C ALA A 24 -16.25 7.82 -4.61
N TYR A 25 -16.75 7.68 -3.38
CA TYR A 25 -16.61 8.74 -2.38
C TYR A 25 -15.19 8.88 -1.84
N VAL A 26 -14.36 7.83 -1.89
CA VAL A 26 -12.99 7.85 -1.34
C VAL A 26 -12.15 8.99 -1.94
N PRO A 27 -12.00 9.11 -3.27
CA PRO A 27 -11.23 10.20 -3.86
C PRO A 27 -11.84 11.58 -3.60
N GLN A 28 -13.16 11.68 -3.46
CA GLN A 28 -13.84 12.96 -3.26
C GLN A 28 -13.56 13.57 -1.88
N TYR A 29 -13.25 12.75 -0.87
CA TYR A 29 -13.10 13.21 0.51
C TYR A 29 -11.72 13.01 1.13
N THR A 30 -10.84 12.21 0.52
CA THR A 30 -9.61 11.77 1.22
C THR A 30 -8.31 12.05 0.48
N GLY A 31 -8.35 12.30 -0.84
CA GLY A 31 -7.11 12.32 -1.65
C GLY A 31 -6.63 10.95 -2.12
N TYR A 32 -7.16 9.85 -1.56
CA TYR A 32 -6.84 8.50 -2.04
C TYR A 32 -7.54 8.17 -3.36
N MET A 33 -7.01 7.22 -4.12
CA MET A 33 -7.68 6.68 -5.30
C MET A 33 -8.76 5.66 -4.93
N THR A 34 -9.73 5.48 -5.84
CA THR A 34 -10.66 4.35 -5.77
C THR A 34 -9.93 3.06 -6.16
N SER A 35 -10.23 1.96 -5.47
CA SER A 35 -9.74 0.63 -5.81
C SER A 35 -10.72 -0.15 -6.70
N ASN A 36 -11.89 0.42 -6.99
CA ASN A 36 -12.95 -0.22 -7.78
C ASN A 36 -13.09 0.43 -9.17
N LEU A 37 -13.00 -0.39 -10.23
CA LEU A 37 -13.11 0.06 -11.63
C LEU A 37 -14.49 0.67 -11.95
N LEU A 38 -15.58 0.09 -11.44
CA LEU A 38 -16.94 0.59 -11.67
C LEU A 38 -17.16 1.92 -10.96
N ALA A 39 -16.63 2.07 -9.75
CA ALA A 39 -16.66 3.33 -9.02
C ALA A 39 -15.82 4.40 -9.74
N ASN A 40 -14.67 4.03 -10.30
CA ASN A 40 -13.81 4.93 -11.06
C ASN A 40 -14.51 5.52 -12.29
N ALA A 41 -15.31 4.73 -13.00
CA ALA A 41 -16.07 5.19 -14.16
C ALA A 41 -17.08 6.32 -13.81
N LYS A 42 -17.55 6.39 -12.56
CA LYS A 42 -18.47 7.43 -12.08
C LYS A 42 -17.77 8.76 -11.74
N LEU A 43 -16.44 8.80 -11.74
CA LEU A 43 -15.66 9.96 -11.30
C LEU A 43 -15.28 10.92 -12.42
N LYS A 44 -15.76 10.71 -13.65
CA LYS A 44 -15.41 11.56 -14.81
C LYS A 44 -15.58 13.06 -14.53
N ASP A 45 -16.73 13.47 -14.02
CA ASP A 45 -16.99 14.89 -13.74
C ASP A 45 -16.17 15.42 -12.56
N PHE A 46 -15.90 14.57 -11.56
CA PHE A 46 -15.03 14.91 -10.45
C PHE A 46 -13.60 15.16 -10.93
N TYR A 47 -13.07 14.30 -11.79
CA TYR A 47 -11.75 14.42 -12.37
C TYR A 47 -11.60 15.62 -13.31
N ASN A 48 -12.62 15.91 -14.12
CA ASN A 48 -12.63 17.10 -14.97
C ASN A 48 -12.51 18.40 -14.15
N LYS A 49 -13.12 18.44 -12.96
CA LYS A 49 -13.04 19.58 -12.03
C LYS A 49 -11.76 19.56 -11.19
N ASN A 50 -11.17 18.39 -10.97
CA ASN A 50 -10.04 18.18 -10.07
C ASN A 50 -8.95 17.34 -10.78
N PRO A 51 -8.25 17.89 -11.78
CA PRO A 51 -7.34 17.12 -12.63
C PRO A 51 -6.18 16.48 -11.86
N ASN A 52 -5.76 17.04 -10.72
CA ASN A 52 -4.71 16.42 -9.90
C ASN A 52 -5.10 15.02 -9.38
N TYR A 53 -6.39 14.71 -9.26
CA TYR A 53 -6.87 13.40 -8.79
C TYR A 53 -6.78 12.31 -9.87
N THR A 54 -6.44 12.65 -11.12
CA THR A 54 -6.23 11.64 -12.17
C THR A 54 -4.83 11.07 -12.18
N ILE A 55 -3.86 11.73 -11.53
CA ILE A 55 -2.44 11.36 -11.60
C ILE A 55 -2.22 9.97 -11.02
N ALA A 56 -2.62 9.73 -9.77
CA ALA A 56 -2.43 8.42 -9.14
C ALA A 56 -3.15 7.28 -9.89
N PRO A 57 -4.45 7.38 -10.26
CA PRO A 57 -5.10 6.35 -11.06
C PRO A 57 -4.44 6.09 -12.42
N SER A 58 -3.87 7.12 -13.07
CA SER A 58 -3.22 6.97 -14.38
C SER A 58 -1.93 6.14 -14.33
N GLN A 59 -1.35 5.95 -13.13
CA GLN A 59 -0.11 5.21 -12.91
C GLN A 59 -0.35 3.78 -12.38
N ILE A 60 -1.60 3.29 -12.35
CA ILE A 60 -1.92 1.97 -11.77
C ILE A 60 -1.15 0.83 -12.46
N GLU A 61 -0.93 0.93 -13.77
CA GLU A 61 -0.15 -0.05 -14.56
C GLU A 61 1.36 0.02 -14.30
N LEU A 62 1.85 1.07 -13.63
CA LEU A 62 3.26 1.20 -13.21
C LEU A 62 3.50 0.65 -11.80
N MET A 63 2.43 0.29 -11.07
CA MET A 63 2.57 -0.18 -9.69
C MET A 63 3.18 -1.58 -9.66
N GLY A 64 4.33 -1.69 -8.99
CA GLY A 64 4.95 -2.98 -8.68
C GLY A 64 4.38 -3.63 -7.43
N ASN A 65 4.84 -4.85 -7.14
CA ASN A 65 4.51 -5.54 -5.90
C ASN A 65 5.07 -4.77 -4.69
N TRP A 66 4.29 -4.74 -3.61
CA TRP A 66 4.79 -4.28 -2.33
C TRP A 66 5.86 -5.25 -1.82
N PRO A 67 7.05 -4.78 -1.42
CA PRO A 67 8.09 -5.65 -0.87
C PRO A 67 7.57 -6.30 0.41
N SER A 68 7.48 -7.63 0.40
CA SER A 68 7.06 -8.43 1.55
C SER A 68 8.06 -9.56 1.80
N PHE A 69 8.23 -9.90 3.08
CA PHE A 69 9.09 -10.99 3.52
C PHE A 69 8.23 -12.11 4.13
N PRO A 70 8.61 -13.39 3.99
CA PRO A 70 7.89 -14.50 4.58
C PRO A 70 8.22 -14.69 6.07
N GLY A 71 7.38 -15.46 6.76
CA GLY A 71 7.62 -15.94 8.11
C GLY A 71 7.31 -14.94 9.23
N ASP A 72 7.49 -15.39 10.47
CA ASP A 72 7.09 -14.65 11.68
C ASP A 72 7.86 -13.33 11.85
N ASN A 73 9.05 -13.23 11.26
CA ASN A 73 9.88 -12.03 11.30
C ASN A 73 9.63 -11.05 10.14
N ALA A 74 8.59 -11.25 9.32
CA ALA A 74 8.31 -10.42 8.15
C ALA A 74 8.33 -8.90 8.42
N LEU A 75 7.68 -8.46 9.50
CA LEU A 75 7.66 -7.04 9.88
C LEU A 75 9.04 -6.52 10.28
N LYS A 76 9.84 -7.35 10.97
CA LYS A 76 11.20 -6.98 11.37
C LYS A 76 12.10 -6.86 10.15
N ALA A 77 12.01 -7.80 9.20
CA ALA A 77 12.75 -7.76 7.95
C ALA A 77 12.42 -6.50 7.12
N THR A 78 11.14 -6.13 7.02
CA THR A 78 10.72 -4.87 6.37
C THR A 78 11.31 -3.64 7.07
N ASN A 79 11.27 -3.60 8.41
CA ASN A 79 11.86 -2.48 9.14
C ASN A 79 13.38 -2.42 8.97
N THR A 80 14.07 -3.56 8.95
CA THR A 80 15.51 -3.63 8.67
C THR A 80 15.83 -3.02 7.30
N LEU A 81 15.09 -3.36 6.25
CA LEU A 81 15.26 -2.75 4.92
C LEU A 81 15.17 -1.22 4.98
N TRP A 82 14.14 -0.68 5.64
CA TRP A 82 13.96 0.77 5.76
C TRP A 82 15.04 1.45 6.59
N ASN A 83 15.50 0.84 7.68
CA ASN A 83 16.58 1.38 8.51
C ASN A 83 17.89 1.52 7.71
N TYR A 84 18.20 0.56 6.83
CA TYR A 84 19.38 0.67 5.96
C TYR A 84 19.20 1.71 4.86
N ALA A 85 18.01 1.81 4.27
CA ALA A 85 17.70 2.88 3.31
C ALA A 85 17.81 4.27 3.95
N GLU A 86 17.37 4.42 5.21
CA GLU A 86 17.48 5.66 5.97
C GLU A 86 18.92 6.11 6.18
N LYS A 87 19.88 5.17 6.36
CA LYS A 87 21.31 5.52 6.46
C LYS A 87 21.82 6.26 5.22
N LEU A 88 21.36 5.86 4.03
CA LEU A 88 21.70 6.53 2.77
C LEU A 88 21.03 7.91 2.69
N LEU A 89 19.74 7.98 3.03
CA LEU A 89 18.98 9.24 3.00
C LEU A 89 19.55 10.28 3.97
N MET A 90 19.99 9.84 5.14
CA MET A 90 20.58 10.70 6.18
C MET A 90 22.06 11.02 5.94
N GLY A 91 22.69 10.42 4.91
CA GLY A 91 24.10 10.59 4.61
C GLY A 91 25.05 10.04 5.68
N THR A 92 24.55 9.20 6.59
CA THR A 92 25.38 8.50 7.60
C THR A 92 26.12 7.31 6.98
N SER A 93 25.69 6.89 5.80
CA SER A 93 26.48 6.09 4.86
C SER A 93 26.28 6.63 3.43
N THR A 94 27.33 6.56 2.62
CA THR A 94 27.28 6.92 1.18
C THR A 94 27.58 5.72 0.27
N ASN A 95 28.04 4.60 0.84
CA ASN A 95 28.35 3.39 0.10
C ASN A 95 27.10 2.51 -0.04
N TYR A 96 26.33 2.73 -1.12
CA TYR A 96 25.06 2.03 -1.35
C TYR A 96 25.24 0.51 -1.54
N GLU A 97 26.35 0.06 -2.11
CA GLU A 97 26.61 -1.38 -2.34
C GLU A 97 26.83 -2.10 -1.01
N GLU A 98 27.62 -1.51 -0.13
CA GLU A 98 27.86 -2.04 1.22
C GLU A 98 26.59 -2.04 2.06
N ILE A 99 25.80 -0.95 2.02
CA ILE A 99 24.52 -0.86 2.72
C ILE A 99 23.55 -1.94 2.23
N ALA A 100 23.45 -2.13 0.91
CA ALA A 100 22.59 -3.16 0.34
C ALA A 100 23.03 -4.57 0.77
N LYS A 101 24.34 -4.84 0.79
CA LYS A 101 24.89 -6.13 1.25
C LYS A 101 24.59 -6.39 2.73
N GLN A 102 24.82 -5.41 3.59
CA GLN A 102 24.54 -5.52 5.03
C GLN A 102 23.05 -5.74 5.29
N ALA A 103 22.19 -4.99 4.60
CA ALA A 103 20.74 -5.16 4.69
C ALA A 103 20.32 -6.57 4.28
N GLN A 104 20.87 -7.09 3.18
CA GLN A 104 20.57 -8.44 2.70
C GLN A 104 21.01 -9.51 3.70
N GLU A 105 22.22 -9.42 4.25
CA GLU A 105 22.74 -10.37 5.24
C GLU A 105 21.87 -10.42 6.49
N GLU A 106 21.50 -9.25 7.03
CA GLU A 106 20.67 -9.16 8.23
C GLU A 106 19.23 -9.62 7.98
N ILE A 107 18.65 -9.26 6.83
CA ILE A 107 17.31 -9.72 6.45
C ILE A 107 17.30 -11.23 6.28
N ASN A 108 18.27 -11.83 5.57
CA ASN A 108 18.33 -13.27 5.37
C ASN A 108 18.42 -14.06 6.68
N ALA A 109 19.09 -13.51 7.70
CA ALA A 109 19.14 -14.12 9.03
C ALA A 109 17.80 -14.10 9.78
N LEU A 110 16.83 -13.30 9.33
CA LEU A 110 15.47 -13.22 9.87
C LEU A 110 14.48 -14.15 9.16
N LEU A 111 14.78 -14.55 7.92
CA LEU A 111 13.90 -15.35 7.10
C LEU A 111 13.94 -16.84 7.50
N PRO A 112 12.84 -17.59 7.30
CA PRO A 112 12.78 -19.02 7.55
C PRO A 112 13.59 -19.86 6.54
#